data_AF-A0AAU9WC90-F1
#
_entry.id   AF-A0AAU9WC90-F1
#
_cell.length_a   1.000
_cell.length_b   1.000
_cell.length_c   1.000
_cell.angle_alpha   90.00
_cell.angle_beta   90.00
_cell.angle_gamma   90.00
#
_symmetry.space_group_name_H-M   'P 1'
#
loop_
_entity.id
_entity.type
_entity.pdbx_description
1 polymer ?
#
loop_
_entity_poly.entity_id
_entity_poly.type
_entity_poly.pdbx_seq_one_letter_code
_entity_poly.pdbx_strand_id
1 'polypeptide(L)'
;YVDDVISAVSGNEAERLLSHLNSVEPSIQFTLEREKDRHLSFLDLNVNALDEREPATGFAVIPYIQGVTEPIKRILNSYNVKVAQKPFQTLGHIFAKPKDPVTKEQRTDAIYSIPCNDCDDEYIGQTKRQFGTRLKEHQKAVFLCKKENSALSEYTCLTNHTIGWDNSKIITTIRRYHQRLCLEAWHINSAHAPLNRDDGGLPPDAYLHLVRKKAAN
;
A
#
# COMPACT_ATOMS: atom_id res chain seq x y z
N TYR A 1 16.64 23.22 -36.03
CA TYR A 1 15.64 23.26 -37.11
C TYR A 1 14.52 22.33 -36.68
N VAL A 2 13.36 22.89 -36.37
CA VAL A 2 12.14 22.15 -36.05
C VAL A 2 11.12 22.73 -37.01
N ASP A 3 10.66 21.94 -37.98
CA ASP A 3 9.65 22.39 -38.95
C ASP A 3 8.25 22.25 -38.33
N ASP A 4 7.84 21.04 -37.96
CA ASP A 4 6.50 20.79 -37.45
C ASP A 4 6.51 20.14 -36.06
N VAL A 5 5.59 20.58 -35.18
CA VAL A 5 5.37 20.02 -33.84
C VAL A 5 3.88 19.75 -33.63
N ILE A 6 3.53 18.51 -33.26
CA ILE A 6 2.19 18.18 -32.74
C ILE A 6 2.18 18.37 -31.23
N SER A 7 1.13 18.98 -30.71
CA SER A 7 0.85 19.07 -29.26
C SER A 7 -0.63 18.86 -28.97
N ALA A 8 -0.93 18.12 -27.89
CA ALA A 8 -2.28 17.92 -27.39
C ALA A 8 -2.58 18.91 -26.26
N VAL A 9 -3.35 19.95 -26.56
CA VAL A 9 -3.69 21.05 -25.64
C VAL A 9 -5.18 21.38 -25.73
N SER A 10 -5.75 21.96 -24.67
CA SER A 10 -7.12 22.46 -24.73
C SER A 10 -7.22 23.65 -25.70
N GLY A 11 -8.36 23.83 -26.36
CA GLY A 11 -8.53 24.86 -27.40
C GLY A 11 -8.15 26.28 -26.92
N ASN A 12 -8.49 26.62 -25.67
CA ASN A 12 -8.18 27.91 -25.07
C ASN A 12 -6.68 28.11 -24.76
N GLU A 13 -5.93 27.04 -24.53
CA GLU A 13 -4.49 27.11 -24.24
C GLU A 13 -3.64 27.14 -25.52
N ALA A 14 -4.15 26.60 -26.64
CA ALA A 14 -3.45 26.59 -27.92
C ALA A 14 -3.11 28.01 -28.42
N GLU A 15 -4.06 28.95 -28.30
CA GLU A 15 -3.89 30.35 -28.72
C GLU A 15 -2.91 31.11 -27.83
N ARG A 16 -2.95 30.83 -26.52
CA ARG A 16 -2.03 31.40 -25.54
C ARG A 16 -0.60 30.92 -25.80
N LEU A 17 -0.44 29.63 -26.09
CA LEU A 17 0.85 29.04 -26.43
C LEU A 17 1.42 29.63 -27.72
N LEU A 18 0.60 29.77 -28.78
CA LEU A 18 1.02 30.37 -30.05
C LEU A 18 1.52 31.81 -29.84
N SER A 19 0.73 32.60 -29.10
CA SER A 19 1.06 34.01 -28.80
C SER A 19 2.34 34.11 -27.97
N HIS A 20 2.55 33.19 -27.03
CA HIS A 20 3.78 33.12 -26.26
C HIS A 20 4.98 32.76 -27.14
N LEU A 21 4.89 31.73 -27.98
CA LEU A 21 5.99 31.31 -28.86
C LEU A 21 6.42 32.44 -29.80
N ASN A 22 5.47 33.15 -30.40
CA ASN A 22 5.73 34.30 -31.28
C ASN A 22 6.28 35.53 -30.53
N SER A 23 6.18 35.58 -29.19
CA SER A 23 6.77 36.64 -28.38
C SER A 23 8.24 36.42 -28.03
N VAL A 24 8.75 35.18 -28.16
CA VAL A 24 10.11 34.82 -27.71
C VAL A 24 11.18 35.35 -28.66
N GLU A 25 11.01 35.17 -29.97
CA GLU A 25 12.00 35.54 -30.97
C GLU A 25 11.31 36.24 -32.15
N PRO A 26 11.44 37.57 -32.33
CA PRO A 26 10.73 38.33 -33.35
C PRO A 26 11.01 37.86 -34.79
N SER A 27 12.18 37.25 -35.04
CA SER A 27 12.58 36.74 -36.35
C SER A 27 11.91 35.42 -36.74
N ILE A 28 11.22 34.74 -35.81
CA ILE A 28 10.54 33.46 -36.04
C ILE A 28 9.04 33.62 -35.80
N GLN A 29 8.22 33.23 -36.77
CA GLN A 29 6.77 33.26 -36.68
C GLN A 29 6.21 31.84 -36.79
N PHE A 30 5.69 31.34 -35.69
CA PHE A 30 4.96 30.07 -35.61
C PHE A 30 3.52 30.26 -36.10
N THR A 31 2.98 29.22 -36.73
CA THR A 31 1.58 29.09 -37.13
C THR A 31 0.94 27.92 -36.40
N LEU A 32 -0.39 27.96 -36.26
CA LEU A 32 -1.17 26.90 -35.60
C LEU A 32 -2.12 26.28 -36.62
N GLU A 33 -1.97 24.98 -36.87
CA GLU A 33 -2.98 24.18 -37.54
C GLU A 33 -3.86 23.48 -36.52
N ARG A 34 -5.18 23.52 -36.73
CA ARG A 34 -6.15 22.82 -35.90
C ARG A 34 -6.66 21.60 -36.64
N GLU A 35 -6.95 20.57 -35.87
CA GLU A 35 -7.70 19.41 -36.34
C GLU A 35 -9.00 19.86 -37.04
N LYS A 36 -9.22 19.34 -38.25
CA LYS A 36 -10.44 19.55 -39.04
C LYS A 36 -11.06 18.21 -39.36
N ASP A 37 -12.36 18.07 -39.15
CA ASP A 37 -13.10 16.83 -39.43
C ASP A 37 -12.46 15.57 -38.83
N ARG A 38 -11.82 15.70 -37.66
CA ARG A 38 -11.06 14.65 -36.94
C ARG A 38 -9.72 14.22 -37.56
N HIS A 39 -9.22 15.02 -38.48
CA HIS A 39 -7.98 14.78 -39.20
C HIS A 39 -7.02 15.94 -38.93
N LEU A 40 -5.76 15.59 -38.72
CA LEU A 40 -4.66 16.53 -38.70
C LEU A 40 -3.54 15.98 -39.58
N SER A 41 -3.20 16.73 -40.61
CA SER A 41 -2.04 16.44 -41.44
C SER A 41 -0.78 16.74 -40.64
N PHE A 42 0.17 15.82 -40.61
CA PHE A 42 1.47 16.04 -40.01
C PHE A 42 2.56 15.38 -40.83
N LEU A 43 3.36 16.20 -41.52
CA LEU A 43 4.31 15.74 -42.53
C LEU A 43 3.60 14.83 -43.55
N ASP A 44 4.13 13.63 -43.80
CA ASP A 44 3.54 12.64 -44.72
C ASP A 44 2.52 11.71 -44.04
N LEU A 45 2.05 12.04 -42.83
CA LEU A 45 1.11 11.23 -42.06
C LEU A 45 -0.23 11.95 -41.87
N ASN A 46 -1.32 11.17 -41.88
CA ASN A 46 -2.64 11.64 -41.51
C ASN A 46 -3.00 11.10 -40.11
N VAL A 47 -3.12 12.00 -39.13
CA VAL A 47 -3.43 11.65 -37.75
C VAL A 47 -4.93 11.75 -37.54
N ASN A 48 -5.54 10.64 -37.13
CA ASN A 48 -6.97 10.55 -36.86
C ASN A 48 -7.21 10.51 -35.35
N ALA A 49 -8.07 11.39 -34.84
CA ALA A 49 -8.60 11.22 -33.50
C ALA A 49 -9.54 10.01 -33.48
N LEU A 50 -9.18 8.99 -32.70
CA LEU A 50 -10.09 7.86 -32.44
C LEU A 50 -11.27 8.37 -31.62
N ASP A 51 -12.48 7.84 -31.88
CA ASP A 51 -13.62 8.05 -31.00
C ASP A 51 -13.19 7.80 -29.55
N GLU A 52 -13.70 8.62 -28.63
CA GLU A 52 -13.79 8.21 -27.23
C GLU A 52 -14.51 6.86 -27.25
N ARG A 53 -13.75 5.77 -27.10
CA ARG A 53 -14.35 4.45 -27.01
C ARG A 53 -15.32 4.54 -25.86
N GLU A 54 -16.60 4.32 -26.16
CA GLU A 54 -17.66 4.09 -25.17
C GLU A 54 -17.03 3.33 -24.00
N PRO A 55 -17.03 3.90 -22.78
CA PRO A 55 -16.32 3.31 -21.65
C PRO A 55 -16.75 1.85 -21.55
N ALA A 56 -15.77 0.96 -21.46
CA ALA A 56 -16.03 -0.48 -21.49
C ALA A 56 -17.16 -0.82 -20.51
N THR A 57 -18.17 -1.52 -21.00
CA THR A 57 -19.35 -1.91 -20.20
C THR A 57 -18.95 -2.83 -19.04
N GLY A 58 -17.80 -3.50 -19.15
CA GLY A 58 -17.20 -4.29 -18.08
C GLY A 58 -15.77 -4.73 -18.37
N PHE A 59 -15.18 -5.42 -17.40
CA PHE A 59 -13.85 -6.01 -17.49
C PHE A 59 -13.88 -7.47 -17.04
N ALA A 60 -13.28 -8.36 -17.84
CA ALA A 60 -13.20 -9.79 -17.55
C ALA A 60 -11.76 -10.28 -17.61
N VAL A 61 -11.38 -11.15 -16.66
CA VAL A 61 -10.08 -11.83 -16.65
C VAL A 61 -10.29 -13.32 -16.81
N ILE A 62 -9.80 -13.89 -17.91
CA ILE A 62 -9.98 -15.31 -18.23
C ILE A 62 -8.63 -16.00 -18.45
N PRO A 63 -8.50 -17.30 -18.13
CA PRO A 63 -7.30 -18.04 -18.48
C PRO A 63 -7.16 -18.17 -20.01
N TYR A 64 -5.94 -18.14 -20.52
CA TYR A 64 -5.67 -18.50 -21.92
C TYR A 64 -5.65 -20.03 -22.07
N ILE A 65 -6.58 -20.53 -22.87
CA ILE A 65 -6.72 -21.92 -23.29
C ILE A 65 -6.91 -21.85 -24.81
N GLN A 66 -5.93 -22.34 -25.55
CA GLN A 66 -5.93 -22.31 -27.01
C GLN A 66 -7.20 -22.97 -27.57
N GLY A 67 -7.90 -22.25 -28.45
CA GLY A 67 -9.12 -22.73 -29.12
C GLY A 67 -10.42 -22.48 -28.34
N VAL A 68 -10.33 -22.13 -27.05
CA VAL A 68 -11.50 -21.85 -26.19
C VAL A 68 -11.60 -20.37 -25.86
N THR A 69 -10.49 -19.75 -25.51
CA THR A 69 -10.47 -18.36 -25.05
C THR A 69 -10.75 -17.36 -26.19
N GLU A 70 -10.39 -17.68 -27.43
CA GLU A 70 -10.55 -16.79 -28.58
C GLU A 70 -12.02 -16.56 -28.98
N PRO A 71 -12.88 -17.61 -29.11
CA PRO A 71 -14.31 -17.43 -29.30
C PRO A 71 -14.97 -16.62 -28.17
N ILE A 72 -14.61 -16.91 -26.91
CA ILE A 72 -15.16 -16.22 -25.73
C ILE A 72 -14.76 -14.74 -25.74
N LYS A 73 -13.49 -14.44 -26.02
CA LYS A 73 -12.98 -13.06 -26.14
C LYS A 73 -13.72 -12.30 -27.23
N ARG A 74 -14.01 -12.94 -28.36
CA ARG A 74 -14.76 -12.32 -29.47
C ARG A 74 -16.17 -11.93 -29.06
N ILE A 75 -16.89 -12.84 -28.38
CA ILE A 75 -18.25 -12.58 -27.88
C ILE A 75 -18.22 -11.46 -26.84
N LEU A 76 -17.30 -11.49 -25.88
CA LEU A 76 -17.21 -10.44 -24.85
C LEU A 76 -16.89 -9.06 -25.44
N ASN A 77 -15.98 -9.01 -26.42
CA ASN A 77 -15.66 -7.77 -27.13
C ASN A 77 -16.88 -7.22 -27.91
N SER A 78 -17.76 -8.06 -28.47
CA SER A 78 -18.98 -7.56 -29.14
C SER A 78 -19.98 -6.91 -28.19
N TYR A 79 -19.88 -7.18 -26.89
CA TYR A 79 -20.67 -6.52 -25.84
C TYR A 79 -19.91 -5.37 -25.15
N ASN A 80 -18.81 -4.88 -25.73
CA ASN A 80 -17.94 -3.83 -25.16
C ASN A 80 -17.29 -4.21 -23.80
N VAL A 81 -17.12 -5.50 -23.53
CA VAL A 81 -16.41 -5.99 -22.33
C VAL A 81 -14.94 -6.17 -22.64
N LYS A 82 -14.06 -5.48 -21.89
CA LYS A 82 -12.61 -5.58 -22.05
C LYS A 82 -12.11 -6.88 -21.41
N VAL A 83 -11.43 -7.71 -22.20
CA VAL A 83 -10.92 -9.02 -21.74
C VAL A 83 -9.40 -8.99 -21.58
N ALA A 84 -8.93 -9.31 -20.38
CA ALA A 84 -7.53 -9.63 -20.12
C ALA A 84 -7.34 -11.15 -19.99
N GLN A 85 -6.23 -11.66 -20.53
CA GLN A 85 -5.90 -13.08 -20.48
C GLN A 85 -4.78 -13.31 -19.48
N LYS A 86 -4.92 -14.30 -18.61
CA LYS A 86 -3.87 -14.75 -17.69
C LYS A 86 -3.47 -16.20 -17.97
N PRO A 87 -2.24 -16.63 -17.70
CA PRO A 87 -1.90 -18.05 -17.77
C PRO A 87 -2.74 -18.84 -16.74
N PHE A 88 -3.16 -20.05 -17.11
CA PHE A 88 -3.93 -20.95 -16.23
C PHE A 88 -3.13 -21.34 -14.98
N GLN A 89 -1.84 -21.67 -15.17
CA GLN A 89 -0.87 -21.89 -14.10
C GLN A 89 0.37 -21.04 -14.35
N THR A 90 0.91 -20.43 -13.29
CA THR A 90 2.21 -19.76 -13.34
C THR A 90 3.32 -20.75 -12.98
N LEU A 91 4.53 -20.56 -13.51
CA LEU A 91 5.68 -21.38 -13.14
C LEU A 91 5.92 -21.39 -11.62
N GLY A 92 5.69 -20.27 -10.93
CA GLY A 92 5.79 -20.20 -9.47
C GLY A 92 4.72 -20.98 -8.70
N HIS A 93 3.65 -21.42 -9.35
CA HIS A 93 2.68 -22.37 -8.79
C HIS A 93 3.13 -23.82 -8.99
N ILE A 94 3.80 -24.11 -10.11
CA ILE A 94 4.30 -25.46 -10.45
C ILE A 94 5.56 -25.79 -9.64
N PHE A 95 6.47 -24.82 -9.50
CA PHE A 95 7.70 -25.01 -8.76
C PHE A 95 7.51 -24.73 -7.27
N ALA A 96 8.21 -25.52 -6.45
CA ALA A 96 8.34 -25.22 -5.03
C ALA A 96 8.91 -23.82 -4.84
N LYS A 97 8.42 -23.10 -3.83
CA LYS A 97 8.98 -21.79 -3.49
C LYS A 97 10.47 -21.99 -3.19
N PRO A 98 11.39 -21.30 -3.89
CA PRO A 98 12.83 -21.53 -3.75
C PRO A 98 13.40 -21.02 -2.42
N LYS A 99 12.59 -20.32 -1.61
CA LYS A 99 12.99 -19.78 -0.31
C LYS A 99 12.19 -20.44 0.78
N ASP A 100 12.88 -20.78 1.86
CA ASP A 100 12.25 -21.28 3.07
C ASP A 100 11.26 -20.24 3.64
N PRO A 101 10.08 -20.68 4.12
CA PRO A 101 9.15 -19.80 4.77
C PRO A 101 9.76 -19.26 6.06
N VAL A 102 9.64 -17.94 6.26
CA VAL A 102 10.10 -17.28 7.49
C VAL A 102 9.15 -17.63 8.63
N THR A 103 9.66 -18.24 9.69
CA THR A 103 8.84 -18.57 10.88
C THR A 103 8.44 -17.29 11.62
N LYS A 104 7.49 -17.41 12.56
CA LYS A 104 7.02 -16.28 13.38
C LYS A 104 8.19 -15.61 14.13
N GLU A 105 9.11 -16.40 14.67
CA GLU A 105 10.24 -15.95 15.48
C GLU A 105 11.28 -15.20 14.65
N GLN A 106 11.41 -15.56 13.37
CA GLN A 106 12.39 -14.97 12.45
C GLN A 106 11.89 -13.68 11.79
N ARG A 107 10.61 -13.31 11.94
CA ARG A 107 10.08 -12.09 11.35
C ARG A 107 10.73 -10.85 11.98
N THR A 108 11.11 -9.90 11.15
CA THR A 108 11.64 -8.59 11.53
C THR A 108 10.60 -7.50 11.29
N ASP A 109 10.88 -6.30 11.77
CA ASP A 109 10.06 -5.11 11.50
C ASP A 109 8.58 -5.31 11.88
N ALA A 110 8.35 -5.98 13.00
CA ALA A 110 7.05 -6.46 13.43
C ALA A 110 6.47 -5.60 14.55
N ILE A 111 5.14 -5.45 14.53
CA ILE A 111 4.34 -5.04 15.67
C ILE A 111 3.71 -6.31 16.23
N TYR A 112 3.84 -6.53 17.53
CA TYR A 112 3.43 -7.75 18.20
C TYR A 112 2.66 -7.45 19.48
N SER A 113 1.84 -8.41 19.91
CA SER A 113 1.25 -8.42 21.26
C SER A 113 1.72 -9.61 22.07
N ILE A 114 1.80 -9.42 23.39
CA ILE A 114 2.12 -10.42 24.39
C ILE A 114 1.02 -10.34 25.46
N PRO A 115 0.10 -11.32 25.53
CA PRO A 115 -0.98 -11.32 26.51
C PRO A 115 -0.47 -11.73 27.90
N CYS A 116 -1.16 -11.27 28.94
CA CYS A 116 -1.12 -11.89 30.25
C CYS A 116 -1.95 -13.18 30.24
N ASN A 117 -1.59 -14.18 31.06
CA ASN A 117 -2.42 -15.38 31.21
C ASN A 117 -3.51 -15.23 32.28
N ASP A 118 -3.32 -14.30 33.22
CA ASP A 118 -4.17 -14.17 34.42
C ASP A 118 -5.20 -13.04 34.29
N CYS A 119 -5.11 -12.21 33.24
CA CYS A 119 -6.08 -11.17 32.93
C CYS A 119 -6.13 -10.87 31.42
N ASP A 120 -7.08 -10.03 31.02
CA ASP A 120 -7.29 -9.61 29.62
C ASP A 120 -6.30 -8.53 29.15
N ASP A 121 -5.30 -8.18 29.97
CA ASP A 121 -4.32 -7.15 29.64
C ASP A 121 -3.30 -7.69 28.62
N GLU A 122 -2.91 -6.86 27.67
CA GLU A 122 -1.89 -7.20 26.69
C GLU A 122 -0.83 -6.12 26.54
N TYR A 123 0.43 -6.55 26.38
CA TYR A 123 1.52 -5.66 26.01
C TYR A 123 1.66 -5.61 24.50
N ILE A 124 1.72 -4.42 23.93
CA ILE A 124 1.91 -4.21 22.50
C ILE A 124 3.26 -3.53 22.28
N GLY A 125 4.04 -4.01 21.32
CA GLY A 125 5.32 -3.36 21.03
C GLY A 125 5.79 -3.58 19.61
N GLN A 126 6.74 -2.75 19.16
CA GLN A 126 7.45 -2.94 17.90
C GLN A 126 8.86 -3.49 18.07
N THR A 127 9.37 -4.10 17.01
CA THR A 127 10.76 -4.51 16.91
C THR A 127 11.28 -4.37 15.48
N LYS A 128 12.50 -3.83 15.35
CA LYS A 128 13.29 -3.95 14.11
C LYS A 128 14.02 -5.29 14.03
N ARG A 129 14.38 -5.88 15.17
CA ARG A 129 15.06 -7.19 15.26
C ARG A 129 14.08 -8.32 14.98
N GLN A 130 14.61 -9.53 14.81
CA GLN A 130 13.80 -10.74 14.80
C GLN A 130 12.93 -10.80 16.06
N PHE A 131 11.65 -11.13 15.89
CA PHE A 131 10.67 -11.19 16.96
C PHE A 131 11.10 -12.12 18.09
N GLY A 132 11.66 -13.29 17.77
CA GLY A 132 12.18 -14.24 18.76
C GLY A 132 13.32 -13.68 19.61
N THR A 133 14.20 -12.86 19.04
CA THR A 133 15.25 -12.17 19.79
C THR A 133 14.65 -11.18 20.77
N ARG A 134 13.67 -10.38 20.32
CA ARG A 134 12.98 -9.41 21.20
C ARG A 134 12.21 -10.10 22.32
N LEU A 135 11.57 -11.22 22.02
CA LEU A 135 10.84 -12.02 23.01
C LEU A 135 11.78 -12.53 24.12
N LYS A 136 12.95 -13.05 23.75
CA LYS A 136 13.98 -13.50 24.71
C LYS A 136 14.52 -12.36 25.57
N GLU A 137 14.67 -11.16 25.02
CA GLU A 137 15.05 -9.97 25.80
C GLU A 137 14.01 -9.66 26.88
N HIS A 138 12.72 -9.69 26.54
CA HIS A 138 11.63 -9.50 27.51
C HIS A 138 11.60 -10.61 28.57
N GLN A 139 11.72 -11.88 28.17
CA GLN A 139 11.81 -13.02 29.09
C GLN A 139 12.96 -12.85 30.08
N LYS A 140 14.14 -12.45 29.59
CA LYS A 140 15.31 -12.19 30.44
C LYS A 140 15.08 -11.02 31.39
N ALA A 141 14.40 -9.96 30.95
CA ALA A 141 14.07 -8.82 31.81
C ALA A 141 13.07 -9.18 32.91
N VAL A 142 12.06 -10.01 32.61
CA VAL A 142 11.10 -10.55 33.59
C VAL A 142 11.81 -11.46 34.58
N PHE A 143 12.61 -12.42 34.09
CA PHE A 143 13.36 -13.35 34.92
C PHE A 143 14.31 -12.65 35.91
N LEU A 144 14.96 -11.57 35.49
CA LEU A 144 15.86 -10.78 36.34
C LEU A 144 15.14 -9.69 37.14
N CYS A 145 13.81 -9.56 37.05
CA CYS A 145 13.00 -8.48 37.60
C CYS A 145 13.57 -7.07 37.35
N LYS A 146 14.12 -6.86 36.14
CA LYS A 146 14.65 -5.56 35.71
C LYS A 146 13.52 -4.65 35.23
N LYS A 147 12.82 -4.06 36.20
CA LYS A 147 11.62 -3.23 35.99
C LYS A 147 11.89 -2.09 35.02
N GLU A 148 13.08 -1.50 35.01
CA GLU A 148 13.44 -0.38 34.13
C GLU A 148 13.45 -0.76 32.63
N ASN A 149 13.78 -2.01 32.31
CA ASN A 149 14.05 -2.44 30.93
C ASN A 149 12.81 -2.92 30.16
N SER A 150 11.72 -3.25 30.85
CA SER A 150 10.53 -3.82 30.22
C SER A 150 9.28 -3.55 31.03
N ALA A 151 8.23 -3.01 30.40
CA ALA A 151 6.91 -2.85 31.01
C ALA A 151 6.37 -4.19 31.55
N LEU A 152 6.57 -5.28 30.80
CA LEU A 152 6.23 -6.63 31.25
C LEU A 152 6.94 -7.04 32.54
N SER A 153 8.19 -6.63 32.75
CA SER A 153 8.95 -6.97 33.97
C SER A 153 8.38 -6.24 35.17
N GLU A 154 8.17 -4.93 35.02
CA GLU A 154 7.51 -4.11 36.02
C GLU A 154 6.14 -4.64 36.42
N TYR A 155 5.29 -4.94 35.43
CA TYR A 155 3.97 -5.53 35.63
C TYR A 155 4.03 -6.84 36.43
N THR A 156 4.82 -7.81 35.97
CA THR A 156 4.94 -9.12 36.65
C THR A 156 5.43 -8.98 38.08
N CYS A 157 6.37 -8.06 38.35
CA CYS A 157 6.90 -7.85 39.69
C CYS A 157 5.94 -7.07 40.61
N LEU A 158 4.86 -6.47 40.08
CA LEU A 158 3.85 -5.75 40.85
C LEU A 158 2.59 -6.59 41.09
N THR A 159 2.14 -7.32 40.06
CA THR A 159 0.88 -8.08 40.10
C THR A 159 1.08 -9.56 40.39
N ASN A 160 2.31 -10.06 40.29
CA ASN A 160 2.65 -11.49 40.39
C ASN A 160 1.92 -12.36 39.34
N HIS A 161 1.47 -11.74 38.24
CA HIS A 161 0.86 -12.44 37.11
C HIS A 161 1.93 -13.11 36.22
N THR A 162 1.48 -14.11 35.46
CA THR A 162 2.26 -14.86 34.49
C THR A 162 2.02 -14.34 33.07
N ILE A 163 3.09 -14.34 32.26
CA ILE A 163 3.05 -13.84 30.88
C ILE A 163 2.88 -15.01 29.90
N GLY A 164 1.94 -14.85 28.96
CA GLY A 164 1.65 -15.82 27.92
C GLY A 164 2.61 -15.75 26.74
N TRP A 165 3.88 -16.13 26.94
CA TRP A 165 4.91 -16.04 25.90
C TRP A 165 4.56 -16.82 24.62
N ASP A 166 4.00 -18.04 24.75
CA ASP A 166 3.61 -18.89 23.62
C ASP A 166 2.41 -18.31 22.86
N ASN A 167 1.52 -17.63 23.59
CA ASN A 167 0.34 -16.94 23.05
C ASN A 167 0.65 -15.57 22.43
N SER A 168 1.93 -15.18 22.38
CA SER A 168 2.35 -13.96 21.69
C SER A 168 1.96 -13.99 20.22
N LYS A 169 1.68 -12.82 19.61
CA LYS A 169 1.21 -12.74 18.22
C LYS A 169 1.92 -11.62 17.48
N ILE A 170 2.21 -11.85 16.20
CA ILE A 170 2.60 -10.76 15.29
C ILE A 170 1.31 -10.20 14.71
N ILE A 171 1.01 -8.95 15.04
CA ILE A 171 -0.17 -8.23 14.54
C ILE A 171 0.06 -7.87 13.08
N THR A 172 1.19 -7.21 12.80
CA THR A 172 1.56 -6.80 11.43
C THR A 172 3.07 -6.63 11.29
N THR A 173 3.55 -6.56 10.04
CA THR A 173 4.97 -6.34 9.72
C THR A 173 5.11 -5.18 8.75
N ILE A 174 5.89 -4.17 9.15
CA ILE A 174 6.06 -2.91 8.41
C ILE A 174 7.51 -2.48 8.46
N ARG A 175 8.15 -2.44 7.29
CA ARG A 175 9.57 -2.08 7.15
C ARG A 175 9.87 -0.62 7.45
N ARG A 176 8.92 0.28 7.17
CA ARG A 176 9.10 1.73 7.37
C ARG A 176 8.97 2.08 8.85
N TYR A 177 10.03 2.63 9.43
CA TYR A 177 10.10 2.95 10.86
C TYR A 177 8.96 3.85 11.35
N HIS A 178 8.73 5.00 10.70
CA HIS A 178 7.69 5.94 11.12
C HIS A 178 6.28 5.36 11.04
N GLN A 179 5.98 4.59 9.99
CA GLN A 179 4.68 3.91 9.88
C GLN A 179 4.50 2.87 10.97
N ARG A 180 5.58 2.17 11.34
CA ARG A 180 5.56 1.20 12.42
C ARG A 180 5.32 1.85 13.78
N LEU A 181 5.92 3.02 14.05
CA LEU A 181 5.64 3.80 15.26
C LEU A 181 4.17 4.25 15.31
N CYS A 182 3.65 4.84 14.23
CA CYS A 182 2.26 5.30 14.20
C CYS A 182 1.27 4.15 14.43
N LEU A 183 1.55 2.97 13.88
CA LEU A 183 0.69 1.80 14.07
C LEU A 183 0.86 1.13 15.42
N GLU A 184 2.06 1.14 16.01
CA GLU A 184 2.26 0.71 17.39
C GLU A 184 1.42 1.58 18.33
N ALA A 185 1.53 2.92 18.21
CA ALA A 185 0.71 3.85 18.96
C ALA A 185 -0.79 3.60 18.74
N TRP A 186 -1.22 3.43 17.48
CA TRP A 186 -2.60 3.10 17.16
C TRP A 186 -3.08 1.84 17.88
N HIS A 187 -2.29 0.77 17.85
CA HIS A 187 -2.64 -0.50 18.49
C HIS A 187 -2.70 -0.38 20.01
N ILE A 188 -1.74 0.32 20.64
CA ILE A 188 -1.74 0.58 22.09
C ILE A 188 -3.00 1.34 22.50
N ASN A 189 -3.31 2.43 21.81
CA ASN A 189 -4.45 3.29 22.16
C ASN A 189 -5.82 2.67 21.78
N SER A 190 -5.85 1.71 20.85
CA SER A 190 -7.07 0.98 20.48
C SER A 190 -7.32 -0.24 21.38
N ALA A 191 -6.31 -0.68 22.13
CA ALA A 191 -6.42 -1.83 23.04
C ALA A 191 -7.33 -1.50 24.22
N HIS A 192 -8.01 -2.52 24.75
CA HIS A 192 -8.93 -2.34 25.88
C HIS A 192 -8.16 -2.08 27.20
N ALA A 193 -7.07 -2.81 27.41
CA ALA A 193 -6.22 -2.68 28.59
C ALA A 193 -4.74 -2.92 28.21
N PRO A 194 -4.03 -1.90 27.70
CA PRO A 194 -2.63 -2.04 27.33
C PRO A 194 -1.72 -2.06 28.57
N LEU A 195 -0.76 -3.00 28.62
CA LEU A 195 0.29 -3.10 29.65
C LEU A 195 1.46 -2.12 29.45
N ASN A 196 1.36 -1.25 28.44
CA ASN A 196 2.41 -0.32 28.06
C ASN A 196 2.58 0.80 29.08
N ARG A 197 3.80 1.32 29.24
CA ARG A 197 4.07 2.48 30.11
C ARG A 197 3.57 3.80 29.53
N ASP A 198 3.50 3.87 28.21
CA ASP A 198 3.11 5.04 27.46
C ASP A 198 2.29 4.62 26.24
N ASP A 199 1.65 5.60 25.61
CA ASP A 199 0.74 5.42 24.48
C ASP A 199 1.47 5.20 23.13
N GLY A 200 2.79 4.91 23.14
CA GLY A 200 3.59 4.68 21.93
C GLY A 200 3.94 5.95 21.14
N GLY A 201 3.74 7.13 21.75
CA GLY A 201 3.83 8.43 21.09
C GLY A 201 2.54 8.77 20.34
N LEU A 202 1.90 9.88 20.70
CA LEU A 202 0.57 10.21 20.21
C LEU A 202 0.52 10.27 18.67
N PRO A 203 -0.44 9.58 18.02
CA PRO A 203 -0.73 9.84 16.62
C PRO A 203 -1.13 11.31 16.46
N PRO A 204 -0.91 11.94 15.28
CA PRO A 204 -1.24 13.35 15.08
C PRO A 204 -2.67 13.65 15.53
N ASP A 205 -2.91 14.82 16.13
CA ASP A 205 -4.19 15.19 16.77
C ASP A 205 -5.42 14.91 15.88
N ALA A 206 -5.25 15.10 14.56
CA ALA A 206 -6.25 14.81 13.54
C ALA A 206 -6.80 13.37 13.60
N TYR A 207 -6.06 12.40 14.12
CA TYR A 207 -6.45 10.98 14.17
C TYR A 207 -6.91 10.51 15.56
N LEU A 208 -6.75 11.32 16.61
CA LEU A 208 -7.12 10.93 17.99
C LEU A 208 -8.61 10.59 18.14
N HIS A 209 -9.47 11.24 17.36
CA HIS A 209 -10.92 11.01 17.35
C HIS A 209 -11.31 9.62 16.82
N LEU A 210 -10.45 8.97 16.03
CA LEU A 210 -10.70 7.62 15.48
C LEU A 210 -10.28 6.52 16.45
N VAL A 211 -9.35 6.84 17.35
CA VAL A 211 -8.72 5.87 18.25
C VAL A 211 -9.46 5.81 19.58
N ARG A 212 -9.87 6.98 20.11
CA ARG A 212 -10.68 7.04 21.33
C ARG A 212 -12.06 6.48 21.02
N LYS A 213 -12.34 5.25 21.47
CA LYS A 213 -13.72 4.76 21.55
C LYS A 213 -14.53 5.83 22.27
N LYS A 214 -15.63 6.30 21.65
CA LYS A 214 -16.66 7.03 22.39
C LYS A 214 -16.95 6.21 23.62
N ALA A 215 -16.62 6.73 24.80
CA ALA A 215 -17.18 6.20 26.03
C ALA A 215 -18.69 6.24 25.82
N ALA A 216 -19.30 5.06 25.65
CA ALA A 216 -20.74 4.96 25.66
C ALA A 216 -21.18 5.34 27.08
N ASN A 217 -22.06 6.34 27.16
CA ASN A 217 -22.71 6.82 28.38
C ASN A 217 -23.33 5.68 29.18
#